data_AF-A0A3P6Q5U7-F1
#
_entry.id   AF-A0A3P6Q5U7-F1
#
_cell.length_a   1.000
_cell.length_b   1.000
_cell.length_c   1.000
_cell.angle_alpha   90.00
_cell.angle_beta   90.00
_cell.angle_gamma   90.00
#
_symmetry.space_group_name_H-M   'P 1'
#
loop_
_entity.id
_entity.type
_entity.pdbx_description
1 polymer ?
#
loop_
_entity_poly.entity_id
_entity_poly.type
_entity_poly.pdbx_seq_one_letter_code
_entity_poly.pdbx_strand_id
1 'polypeptide(L)'
;MIIEFVDGLHFSVVGSTATQLESQPFVSRFQVFCRELQRQPDFDLLLAELCLDHVWTEPTKRDSSGEISNKMFLSRNVLSQDFVNFFISSLGQLRSIRVVHTVSNITTSGTMVILACRDATALRGGDMTAVLGHDNSISFYSGHAKCAVAVIPRFTVTQSMVLHAADSSSFVIQSGNQLTKIEIPAMFVNPLANDLFVALVEALPREKAMHLMLHWKTHSRTYDDDLELCVAEPQLHVALRFVLEQTGISIGYHPKLPWRKVKE
;
A
#
# COMPACT_ATOMS: atom_id res chain seq x y z
N MET A 1 -5.39 20.00 -3.82
CA MET A 1 -5.92 18.93 -4.72
C MET A 1 -7.41 18.71 -4.46
N ILE A 2 -8.19 18.29 -5.47
CA ILE A 2 -9.60 17.85 -5.34
C ILE A 2 -9.64 16.35 -5.63
N ILE A 3 -10.35 15.56 -4.80
CA ILE A 3 -10.61 14.14 -5.02
C ILE A 3 -12.11 13.97 -5.30
N GLU A 4 -12.44 13.33 -6.42
CA GLU A 4 -13.80 13.10 -6.90
C GLU A 4 -14.05 11.60 -7.13
N PHE A 5 -15.30 11.16 -6.98
CA PHE A 5 -15.69 9.77 -7.20
C PHE A 5 -16.79 9.67 -8.27
N VAL A 6 -16.78 8.54 -8.98
CA VAL A 6 -17.79 8.15 -9.97
C VAL A 6 -18.64 7.04 -9.38
N ASP A 7 -19.95 7.15 -9.53
CA ASP A 7 -20.92 6.19 -9.02
C ASP A 7 -20.55 4.74 -9.34
N GLY A 8 -20.40 3.96 -8.27
CA GLY A 8 -20.60 2.51 -8.30
C GLY A 8 -19.43 1.62 -8.70
N LEU A 9 -18.40 2.05 -9.44
CA LEU A 9 -17.15 1.31 -9.66
C LEU A 9 -16.19 2.14 -10.52
N HIS A 10 -14.95 2.28 -10.04
CA HIS A 10 -13.79 2.96 -10.66
C HIS A 10 -13.57 4.44 -10.33
N PHE A 11 -12.32 4.69 -9.95
CA PHE A 11 -11.69 5.97 -9.64
C PHE A 11 -11.30 6.70 -10.94
N SER A 12 -11.57 8.01 -11.02
CA SER A 12 -10.97 8.90 -12.01
C SER A 12 -10.56 10.22 -11.34
N VAL A 13 -9.42 10.77 -11.75
CA VAL A 13 -8.92 12.07 -11.29
C VAL A 13 -8.73 12.94 -12.52
N VAL A 14 -9.41 14.08 -12.56
CA VAL A 14 -9.28 15.05 -13.64
C VAL A 14 -8.08 15.96 -13.33
N GLY A 15 -6.99 15.76 -14.10
CA GLY A 15 -5.88 16.70 -14.20
C GLY A 15 -5.94 17.42 -15.54
N SER A 16 -6.04 18.74 -15.55
CA SER A 16 -6.08 19.54 -16.77
C SER A 16 -4.67 19.68 -17.37
N THR A 17 -4.38 18.99 -18.47
CA THR A 17 -3.98 19.55 -19.79
C THR A 17 -3.19 18.56 -20.66
N ALA A 18 -3.44 18.67 -21.96
CA ALA A 18 -2.94 17.83 -23.05
C ALA A 18 -1.41 17.87 -23.22
N THR A 19 -0.80 16.71 -23.44
CA THR A 19 0.16 16.41 -24.54
C THR A 19 0.57 14.92 -24.48
N GLN A 20 0.61 14.28 -25.66
CA GLN A 20 0.83 12.84 -25.87
C GLN A 20 2.33 12.45 -25.87
N LEU A 21 2.69 11.27 -25.32
CA LEU A 21 3.00 10.05 -26.11
C LEU A 21 3.27 8.80 -25.20
N GLU A 22 2.50 7.74 -25.49
CA GLU A 22 2.61 6.26 -25.30
C GLU A 22 3.68 5.64 -24.35
N SER A 23 3.36 4.68 -23.45
CA SER A 23 2.71 3.38 -23.70
C SER A 23 2.33 2.61 -22.39
N GLN A 24 1.29 1.76 -22.46
CA GLN A 24 0.83 0.66 -21.53
C GLN A 24 -0.66 0.73 -21.06
N PRO A 25 -1.34 -0.43 -20.84
CA PRO A 25 -2.63 -0.75 -21.47
C PRO A 25 -3.89 -0.27 -20.74
N PHE A 26 -3.77 0.63 -19.76
CA PHE A 26 -4.95 1.18 -19.07
C PHE A 26 -5.54 2.42 -19.76
N VAL A 27 -4.80 3.02 -20.69
CA VAL A 27 -5.23 4.19 -21.50
C VAL A 27 -6.20 3.79 -22.62
N SER A 28 -6.28 2.49 -22.95
CA SER A 28 -6.99 1.97 -24.12
C SER A 28 -8.52 2.10 -24.07
N ARG A 29 -9.14 2.29 -22.90
CA ARG A 29 -10.61 2.46 -22.81
C ARG A 29 -11.07 3.92 -22.91
N PHE A 30 -10.25 4.88 -22.45
CA PHE A 30 -10.62 6.30 -22.52
C PHE A 30 -10.31 6.94 -23.88
N GLN A 31 -9.28 6.46 -24.59
CA GLN A 31 -8.93 7.01 -25.91
C GLN A 31 -9.97 6.71 -27.00
N VAL A 32 -10.81 5.70 -26.81
CA VAL A 32 -11.91 5.37 -27.73
C VAL A 32 -13.03 6.43 -27.64
N PHE A 33 -13.26 7.03 -26.47
CA PHE A 33 -14.36 8.00 -26.30
C PHE A 33 -14.05 9.39 -26.87
N CYS A 34 -12.79 9.80 -26.97
CA CYS A 34 -12.45 11.14 -27.44
C CYS A 34 -12.57 11.32 -28.97
N ARG A 35 -12.64 10.26 -29.76
CA ARG A 35 -12.74 10.36 -31.24
C ARG A 35 -14.18 10.44 -31.76
N GLU A 36 -15.18 10.09 -30.95
CA GLU A 36 -16.60 10.09 -31.34
C GLU A 36 -17.34 11.41 -31.02
N LEU A 37 -16.74 12.36 -30.30
CA LEU A 37 -17.41 13.59 -29.85
C LEU A 37 -17.43 14.73 -30.87
N GLN A 38 -17.45 14.41 -32.17
CA GLN A 38 -17.74 15.37 -33.23
C GLN A 38 -19.23 15.32 -33.57
N ARG A 39 -20.10 15.77 -32.65
CA ARG A 39 -21.55 15.87 -32.87
C ARG A 39 -22.06 17.30 -32.66
N GLN A 40 -23.07 17.63 -33.45
CA GLN A 40 -23.59 18.99 -33.67
C GLN A 40 -24.22 19.60 -32.40
N PRO A 41 -24.06 20.91 -32.19
CA PRO A 41 -24.36 21.60 -30.93
C PRO A 41 -25.85 21.68 -30.55
N ASP A 42 -26.77 21.28 -31.43
CA ASP A 42 -28.20 21.61 -31.28
C ASP A 42 -29.09 20.43 -30.83
N PHE A 43 -28.53 19.25 -30.55
CA PHE A 43 -29.34 18.06 -30.16
C PHE A 43 -28.91 17.30 -28.91
N ASP A 44 -27.76 17.60 -28.31
CA ASP A 44 -27.42 17.03 -27.01
C ASP A 44 -27.81 18.03 -25.91
N LEU A 45 -29.08 17.99 -25.49
CA LEU A 45 -29.41 18.28 -24.10
C LEU A 45 -28.76 17.16 -23.27
N LEU A 46 -27.46 17.36 -23.05
CA LEU A 46 -26.47 16.44 -22.53
C LEU A 46 -26.96 15.80 -21.22
N LEU A 47 -27.48 14.59 -21.30
CA LEU A 47 -27.56 13.71 -20.14
C LEU A 47 -26.11 13.44 -19.74
N ALA A 48 -25.62 14.14 -18.71
CA ALA A 48 -24.34 13.80 -18.12
C ALA A 48 -24.47 12.40 -17.53
N GLU A 49 -23.93 11.40 -18.22
CA GLU A 49 -23.89 10.01 -17.72
C GLU A 49 -22.95 9.86 -16.51
N LEU A 50 -22.17 10.91 -16.22
CA LEU A 50 -21.17 10.97 -15.17
C LEU A 50 -21.30 12.25 -14.36
N CYS A 51 -21.50 12.12 -13.04
CA CYS A 51 -21.35 13.21 -12.09
C CYS A 51 -20.08 12.97 -11.26
N LEU A 52 -19.34 14.04 -11.01
CA LEU A 52 -18.18 14.04 -10.12
C LEU A 52 -18.59 14.71 -8.83
N ASP A 53 -18.67 13.91 -7.76
CA ASP A 53 -19.04 14.43 -6.44
C ASP A 53 -17.80 14.85 -5.66
N HIS A 54 -17.86 16.06 -5.12
CA HIS A 54 -16.82 16.61 -4.26
C HIS A 54 -16.78 15.87 -2.92
N VAL A 55 -15.68 15.18 -2.64
CA VAL A 55 -15.50 14.45 -1.37
C VAL A 55 -14.52 15.16 -0.44
N TRP A 56 -13.44 15.71 -0.99
CA TRP A 56 -12.40 16.31 -0.17
C TRP A 56 -11.59 17.37 -0.93
N THR A 57 -11.21 18.41 -0.19
CA THR A 57 -10.21 19.39 -0.61
C THR A 57 -9.13 19.47 0.45
N GLU A 58 -7.89 19.53 -0.02
CA GLU A 58 -6.73 19.76 0.82
C GLU A 58 -6.87 21.01 1.71
N PRO A 59 -6.67 20.90 3.04
CA PRO A 59 -6.73 22.05 3.94
C PRO A 59 -5.79 23.16 3.49
N THR A 60 -6.26 24.40 3.56
CA THR A 60 -5.78 25.63 2.91
C THR A 60 -4.37 26.15 3.28
N LYS A 61 -3.41 25.28 3.59
CA LYS A 61 -1.99 25.58 3.36
C LYS A 61 -1.64 25.14 1.94
N ARG A 62 -2.26 25.80 0.96
CA ARG A 62 -1.80 25.71 -0.42
C ARG A 62 -0.34 26.12 -0.39
N ASP A 63 0.56 25.29 -0.90
CA ASP A 63 1.89 25.75 -1.26
C ASP A 63 1.65 26.96 -2.18
N SER A 64 2.30 28.09 -1.91
CA SER A 64 1.94 29.40 -2.48
C SER A 64 1.89 29.44 -4.02
N SER A 65 2.40 28.40 -4.68
CA SER A 65 2.50 28.19 -6.13
C SER A 65 1.44 27.24 -6.73
N GLY A 66 0.62 26.54 -5.94
CA GLY A 66 -0.39 25.62 -6.48
C GLY A 66 0.19 24.38 -7.18
N GLU A 67 1.22 23.78 -6.58
CA GLU A 67 1.93 22.62 -7.11
C GLU A 67 1.02 21.45 -7.51
N ILE A 68 1.35 20.80 -8.62
CA ILE A 68 0.61 19.65 -9.16
C ILE A 68 1.35 18.37 -8.79
N SER A 69 0.60 17.36 -8.34
CA SER A 69 1.16 16.04 -8.03
C SER A 69 1.64 15.32 -9.28
N ASN A 70 2.82 14.70 -9.19
CA ASN A 70 3.42 13.91 -10.26
C ASN A 70 2.92 12.47 -10.29
N LYS A 71 2.57 11.90 -9.13
CA LYS A 71 2.05 10.53 -9.02
C LYS A 71 0.92 10.50 -8.02
N MET A 72 -0.13 9.74 -8.32
CA MET A 72 -1.20 9.44 -7.36
C MET A 72 -1.45 7.94 -7.35
N PHE A 73 -1.70 7.39 -6.16
CA PHE A 73 -2.01 5.98 -6.00
C PHE A 73 -2.79 5.71 -4.73
N LEU A 74 -3.61 4.67 -4.79
CA LEU A 74 -4.28 4.10 -3.63
C LEU A 74 -3.36 3.12 -2.93
N SER A 75 -3.42 3.09 -1.61
CA SER A 75 -2.79 2.06 -0.79
C SER A 75 -3.73 1.65 0.33
N ARG A 76 -3.47 0.50 0.92
CA ARG A 76 -4.10 0.00 2.12
C ARG A 76 -3.08 -0.14 3.25
N ASN A 77 -3.56 -0.16 4.49
CA ASN A 77 -2.74 -0.64 5.59
C ASN A 77 -2.97 -2.13 5.87
N VAL A 78 -2.25 -2.70 6.84
CA VAL A 78 -2.38 -4.09 7.27
C VAL A 78 -3.75 -4.45 7.86
N LEU A 79 -4.61 -3.45 8.14
CA LEU A 79 -6.00 -3.65 8.53
C LEU A 79 -6.98 -3.31 7.40
N SER A 80 -6.52 -3.34 6.15
CA SER A 80 -7.32 -3.10 4.94
C SER A 80 -7.99 -1.72 4.86
N GLN A 81 -7.42 -0.71 5.51
CA GLN A 81 -7.95 0.66 5.45
C GLN A 81 -7.34 1.39 4.28
N ASP A 82 -8.16 2.06 3.48
CA ASP A 82 -7.73 2.75 2.27
C ASP A 82 -7.12 4.13 2.55
N PHE A 83 -6.14 4.47 1.73
CA PHE A 83 -5.42 5.74 1.73
C PHE A 83 -5.25 6.22 0.29
N VAL A 84 -5.48 7.51 0.09
CA VAL A 84 -5.11 8.22 -1.13
C VAL A 84 -3.76 8.87 -0.89
N ASN A 85 -2.81 8.60 -1.77
CA ASN A 85 -1.47 9.15 -1.71
C ASN A 85 -1.19 9.94 -2.98
N PHE A 86 -0.55 11.09 -2.82
CA PHE A 86 -0.15 11.94 -3.93
C PHE A 86 1.24 12.52 -3.68
N PHE A 87 2.13 12.32 -4.65
CA PHE A 87 3.53 12.71 -4.58
C PHE A 87 3.78 13.98 -5.38
N ILE A 88 4.31 15.00 -4.72
CA ILE A 88 4.65 16.30 -5.29
C ILE A 88 6.17 16.42 -5.35
N SER A 89 6.75 16.21 -6.53
CA SER A 89 8.21 16.15 -6.73
C SER A 89 8.89 17.50 -6.51
N SER A 90 8.25 18.61 -6.88
CA SER A 90 8.77 19.97 -6.67
C SER A 90 8.98 20.29 -5.19
N LEU A 91 8.24 19.63 -4.31
CA LEU A 91 8.35 19.77 -2.85
C LEU A 91 9.08 18.61 -2.18
N GLY A 92 9.34 17.51 -2.91
CA GLY A 92 9.87 16.28 -2.33
C GLY A 92 8.95 15.71 -1.24
N GLN A 93 7.64 15.66 -1.49
CA GLN A 93 6.66 15.26 -0.48
C GLN A 93 5.65 14.24 -1.01
N LEU A 94 5.45 13.16 -0.25
CA LEU A 94 4.28 12.30 -0.35
C LEU A 94 3.24 12.78 0.66
N ARG A 95 2.07 13.19 0.18
CA ARG A 95 0.93 13.53 1.01
C ARG A 95 -0.05 12.35 1.00
N SER A 96 -0.53 11.98 2.17
CA SER A 96 -1.39 10.82 2.37
C SER A 96 -2.59 11.16 3.24
N ILE A 97 -3.76 10.71 2.83
CA ILE A 97 -4.99 10.86 3.61
C ILE A 97 -5.78 9.56 3.62
N ARG A 98 -6.36 9.23 4.76
CA ARG A 98 -7.17 8.03 4.92
C ARG A 98 -8.57 8.24 4.35
N VAL A 99 -9.02 7.26 3.57
CA VAL A 99 -10.37 7.16 3.04
C VAL A 99 -11.21 6.28 3.96
N VAL A 100 -12.48 6.64 4.09
CA VAL A 100 -13.48 5.91 4.86
C VAL A 100 -14.71 5.68 3.99
N HIS A 101 -15.06 4.42 3.83
CA HIS A 101 -16.29 3.99 3.19
C HIS A 101 -17.39 3.93 4.25
N THR A 102 -18.47 4.66 4.02
CA THR A 102 -19.73 4.56 4.77
C THR A 102 -20.77 3.87 3.90
N VAL A 103 -21.93 3.52 4.47
CA VAL A 103 -22.96 2.72 3.78
C VAL A 103 -23.38 3.31 2.43
N SER A 104 -23.36 4.64 2.30
CA SER A 104 -23.79 5.32 1.07
C SER A 104 -22.78 6.32 0.51
N ASN A 105 -21.67 6.58 1.19
CA ASN A 105 -20.75 7.66 0.83
C ASN A 105 -19.30 7.30 1.09
N ILE A 106 -18.41 7.93 0.32
CA ILE A 106 -16.97 7.91 0.57
C ILE A 106 -16.59 9.24 1.21
N THR A 107 -15.81 9.20 2.27
CA THR A 107 -15.29 10.39 2.94
C THR A 107 -13.83 10.20 3.33
N THR A 108 -13.22 11.22 3.89
CA THR A 108 -11.87 11.14 4.46
C THR A 108 -11.93 11.25 5.97
N SER A 109 -10.97 10.66 6.66
CA SER A 109 -10.91 10.73 8.13
C SER A 109 -9.49 11.01 8.62
N GLY A 110 -9.41 11.80 9.69
CA GLY A 110 -8.14 12.14 10.33
C GLY A 110 -7.35 13.22 9.60
N THR A 111 -6.13 13.43 10.05
CA THR A 111 -5.23 14.44 9.52
C THR A 111 -4.46 13.90 8.32
N MET A 112 -4.32 14.73 7.27
CA MET A 112 -3.40 14.46 6.18
C MET A 112 -1.96 14.39 6.71
N VAL A 113 -1.24 13.34 6.33
CA VAL A 113 0.17 13.17 6.69
C VAL A 113 1.04 13.57 5.52
N ILE A 114 2.14 14.28 5.81
CA ILE A 114 3.13 14.70 4.83
C ILE A 114 4.44 13.97 5.17
N LEU A 115 4.97 13.22 4.21
CA LEU A 115 6.23 12.51 4.30
C LEU A 115 7.23 13.14 3.34
N ALA A 116 8.40 13.53 3.83
CA ALA A 116 9.50 14.00 2.98
C ALA A 116 10.14 12.81 2.25
N CYS A 117 10.12 12.83 0.92
CA CYS A 117 10.66 11.76 0.09
C CYS A 117 11.01 12.24 -1.32
N ARG A 118 11.88 11.48 -1.99
CA ARG A 118 12.23 11.69 -3.39
C ARG A 118 11.27 11.04 -4.37
N ASP A 119 10.64 9.94 -3.95
CA ASP A 119 9.64 9.23 -4.73
C ASP A 119 8.86 8.25 -3.85
N ALA A 120 7.70 7.81 -4.31
CA ALA A 120 6.91 6.78 -3.64
C ALA A 120 6.05 5.99 -4.62
N THR A 121 5.74 4.74 -4.26
CA THR A 121 4.80 3.91 -5.01
C THR A 121 4.11 2.91 -4.11
N ALA A 122 2.85 2.60 -4.38
CA ALA A 122 2.16 1.49 -3.73
C ALA A 122 2.54 0.15 -4.37
N LEU A 123 2.54 -0.89 -3.56
CA LEU A 123 2.39 -2.24 -4.08
C LEU A 123 0.94 -2.42 -4.54
N ARG A 124 0.68 -3.10 -5.66
CA ARG A 124 -0.70 -3.25 -6.18
C ARG A 124 -1.62 -4.04 -5.24
N GLY A 125 -1.05 -4.80 -4.31
CA GLY A 125 -1.76 -5.51 -3.25
C GLY A 125 -2.31 -4.54 -2.21
N GLY A 126 -1.85 -3.29 -2.22
CA GLY A 126 -2.34 -2.20 -1.40
C GLY A 126 -1.64 -2.11 -0.06
N ASP A 127 -1.37 -3.21 0.63
CA ASP A 127 -1.05 -3.23 2.07
C ASP A 127 0.24 -2.49 2.49
N MET A 128 1.05 -2.09 1.50
CA MET A 128 2.30 -1.38 1.69
C MET A 128 2.56 -0.32 0.61
N THR A 129 3.21 0.76 1.04
CA THR A 129 3.79 1.80 0.20
C THR A 129 5.31 1.78 0.36
N ALA A 130 6.03 1.71 -0.76
CA ALA A 130 7.46 1.90 -0.80
C ALA A 130 7.77 3.39 -0.97
N VAL A 131 8.64 3.92 -0.12
CA VAL A 131 9.02 5.34 -0.10
C VAL A 131 10.53 5.44 -0.21
N LEU A 132 10.99 6.21 -1.19
CA LEU A 132 12.41 6.53 -1.37
C LEU A 132 12.72 7.83 -0.63
N GLY A 133 13.43 7.73 0.50
CA GLY A 133 13.80 8.88 1.33
C GLY A 133 14.88 9.76 0.74
N HIS A 134 15.02 10.99 1.26
CA HIS A 134 16.13 11.88 0.90
C HIS A 134 17.50 11.39 1.39
N ASP A 135 17.50 10.51 2.39
CA ASP A 135 18.66 9.79 2.91
C ASP A 135 19.08 8.60 2.02
N ASN A 136 18.48 8.45 0.85
CA ASN A 136 18.66 7.31 -0.05
C ASN A 136 18.30 5.96 0.61
N SER A 137 17.39 5.95 1.59
CA SER A 137 16.81 4.72 2.10
C SER A 137 15.52 4.39 1.35
N ILE A 138 15.23 3.09 1.22
CA ILE A 138 13.89 2.64 0.81
C ILE A 138 13.18 2.20 2.09
N SER A 139 12.10 2.88 2.44
CA SER A 139 11.29 2.57 3.61
C SER A 139 9.92 2.04 3.19
N PHE A 140 9.40 1.06 3.93
CA PHE A 140 8.05 0.56 3.74
C PHE A 140 7.11 1.16 4.77
N TYR A 141 5.94 1.58 4.30
CA TYR A 141 4.86 2.11 5.11
C TYR A 141 3.60 1.27 4.92
N SER A 142 2.77 1.17 5.95
CA SER A 142 1.42 0.61 5.88
C SER A 142 0.43 1.67 6.35
N GLY A 143 -0.28 2.28 5.40
CA GLY A 143 -0.92 3.57 5.63
C GLY A 143 0.11 4.60 6.09
N HIS A 144 -0.14 5.25 7.22
CA HIS A 144 0.77 6.26 7.80
C HIS A 144 1.85 5.66 8.73
N ALA A 145 1.84 4.36 9.01
CA ALA A 145 2.80 3.73 9.92
C ALA A 145 4.03 3.22 9.15
N LYS A 146 5.24 3.63 9.56
CA LYS A 146 6.49 3.10 9.02
C LYS A 146 6.69 1.66 9.53
N CYS A 147 6.83 0.70 8.62
CA CYS A 147 7.04 -0.70 8.95
C CYS A 147 8.52 -1.04 9.11
N ALA A 148 9.31 -0.78 8.06
CA ALA A 148 10.69 -1.22 7.98
C ALA A 148 11.50 -0.35 7.01
N VAL A 149 12.83 -0.45 7.11
CA VAL A 149 13.75 0.03 6.08
C VAL A 149 14.23 -1.20 5.30
N ALA A 150 14.10 -1.16 3.98
CA ALA A 150 14.53 -2.22 3.10
C ALA A 150 16.06 -2.26 3.03
N VAL A 151 16.65 -3.42 3.33
CA VAL A 151 18.05 -3.70 3.07
C VAL A 151 18.11 -4.66 1.89
N ILE A 152 18.57 -4.15 0.76
CA ILE A 152 18.71 -4.95 -0.47
C ILE A 152 20.20 -5.30 -0.59
N PRO A 153 20.60 -6.57 -0.41
CA PRO A 153 22.00 -6.97 -0.45
C PRO A 153 22.64 -6.59 -1.78
N ARG A 154 23.85 -6.02 -1.71
CA ARG A 154 24.65 -5.62 -2.90
C ARG A 154 23.95 -4.60 -3.80
N PHE A 155 22.99 -3.86 -3.27
CA PHE A 155 22.29 -2.81 -3.99
C PHE A 155 22.51 -1.46 -3.30
N THR A 156 22.87 -0.44 -4.07
CA THR A 156 23.05 0.92 -3.57
C THR A 156 22.00 1.82 -4.18
N VAL A 157 21.28 2.54 -3.34
CA VAL A 157 20.25 3.48 -3.77
C VAL A 157 20.91 4.79 -4.19
N THR A 158 20.60 5.28 -5.39
CA THR A 158 21.19 6.51 -5.95
C THR A 158 20.16 7.63 -6.10
N GLN A 159 20.65 8.85 -6.35
CA GLN A 159 19.83 10.06 -6.48
C GLN A 159 18.94 10.13 -7.74
N SER A 160 19.26 9.35 -8.77
CA SER A 160 18.47 9.28 -10.01
C SER A 160 17.39 8.21 -9.97
N MET A 161 17.34 7.39 -8.92
CA MET A 161 16.37 6.30 -8.83
C MET A 161 14.94 6.81 -8.63
N VAL A 162 14.00 6.11 -9.28
CA VAL A 162 12.55 6.30 -9.16
C VAL A 162 11.86 4.96 -8.96
N LEU A 163 10.68 4.99 -8.34
CA LEU A 163 9.88 3.83 -7.96
C LEU A 163 8.63 3.70 -8.83
N HIS A 164 8.31 2.47 -9.21
CA HIS A 164 7.11 2.12 -9.97
C HIS A 164 6.39 0.91 -9.35
N ALA A 165 5.07 0.93 -9.37
CA ALA A 165 4.26 -0.21 -8.98
C ALA A 165 4.38 -1.31 -10.04
N ALA A 166 4.57 -2.56 -9.62
CA ALA A 166 4.68 -3.70 -10.53
C ALA A 166 3.48 -4.64 -10.38
N ASP A 167 3.44 -5.42 -9.31
CA ASP A 167 2.37 -6.37 -9.00
C ASP A 167 1.95 -6.26 -7.53
N SER A 168 1.21 -7.25 -7.02
CA SER A 168 0.67 -7.20 -5.68
C SER A 168 1.71 -7.30 -4.57
N SER A 169 2.85 -7.92 -4.88
CA SER A 169 3.92 -8.25 -3.94
C SER A 169 5.26 -7.66 -4.37
N SER A 170 5.30 -6.74 -5.33
CA SER A 170 6.56 -6.17 -5.80
C SER A 170 6.43 -4.75 -6.32
N PHE A 171 7.59 -4.09 -6.37
CA PHE A 171 7.76 -2.79 -7.00
C PHE A 171 9.04 -2.81 -7.84
N VAL A 172 9.17 -1.84 -8.72
CA VAL A 172 10.33 -1.70 -9.61
C VAL A 172 11.08 -0.44 -9.22
N ILE A 173 12.40 -0.58 -9.12
CA ILE A 173 13.33 0.53 -9.02
C ILE A 173 13.92 0.75 -10.41
N GLN A 174 13.73 1.96 -10.94
CA GLN A 174 14.36 2.39 -12.19
C GLN A 174 15.59 3.24 -11.88
N SER A 175 16.73 2.91 -12.50
CA SER A 175 17.96 3.70 -12.46
C SER A 175 18.48 3.88 -13.90
N GLY A 176 18.24 5.05 -14.49
CA GLY A 176 18.49 5.28 -15.91
C GLY A 176 17.64 4.33 -16.77
N ASN A 177 18.30 3.49 -17.57
CA ASN A 177 17.64 2.49 -18.43
C ASN A 177 17.47 1.12 -17.77
N GLN A 178 17.99 0.94 -16.54
CA GLN A 178 17.89 -0.33 -15.82
C GLN A 178 16.64 -0.35 -14.94
N LEU A 179 15.86 -1.43 -15.05
CA LEU A 179 14.72 -1.72 -14.19
C LEU A 179 15.06 -2.93 -13.32
N THR A 180 14.93 -2.77 -12.00
CA THR A 180 15.12 -3.85 -11.03
C THR A 180 13.82 -4.09 -10.29
N LYS A 181 13.22 -5.26 -10.48
CA LYS A 181 12.02 -5.69 -9.75
C LYS A 181 12.45 -6.20 -8.37
N ILE A 182 11.82 -5.67 -7.32
CA ILE A 182 12.03 -6.08 -5.93
C ILE A 182 10.76 -6.77 -5.43
N GLU A 183 10.90 -8.05 -5.09
CA GLU A 183 9.79 -8.85 -4.57
C GLU A 183 9.76 -8.81 -3.03
N ILE A 184 8.55 -8.64 -2.51
CA ILE A 184 8.20 -8.58 -1.10
C ILE A 184 7.40 -9.84 -0.80
N PRO A 185 7.98 -10.79 -0.06
CA PRO A 185 7.27 -12.03 0.25
C PRO A 185 5.97 -11.77 1.02
N ALA A 186 5.00 -12.67 0.82
CA ALA A 186 3.69 -12.58 1.42
C ALA A 186 3.76 -12.59 2.95
N MET A 187 2.79 -11.94 3.60
CA MET A 187 2.65 -11.96 5.06
C MET A 187 2.24 -13.35 5.57
N PHE A 188 1.35 -14.01 4.83
CA PHE A 188 0.86 -15.35 5.10
C PHE A 188 0.96 -16.19 3.83
N VAL A 189 1.51 -17.38 3.97
CA VAL A 189 1.53 -18.45 2.95
C VAL A 189 0.61 -19.59 3.41
N ASN A 190 0.56 -19.84 4.72
CA ASN A 190 -0.36 -20.76 5.36
C ASN A 190 -1.71 -20.06 5.64
N PRO A 191 -2.85 -20.65 5.20
CA PRO A 191 -4.17 -20.06 5.38
C PRO A 191 -4.64 -20.06 6.84
N LEU A 192 -4.31 -21.08 7.64
CA LEU A 192 -4.68 -21.14 9.06
C LEU A 192 -3.98 -20.05 9.87
N ALA A 193 -2.73 -19.72 9.52
CA ALA A 193 -2.02 -18.60 10.12
C ALA A 193 -2.71 -17.27 9.76
N ASN A 194 -3.19 -17.12 8.53
CA ASN A 194 -3.99 -15.96 8.13
C ASN A 194 -5.29 -15.89 8.96
N ASP A 195 -6.06 -16.98 9.02
CA ASP A 195 -7.32 -17.06 9.75
C ASP A 195 -7.15 -16.73 11.24
N LEU A 196 -6.06 -17.20 11.86
CA LEU A 196 -5.70 -16.84 13.23
C LEU A 196 -5.55 -15.32 13.40
N PHE A 197 -4.80 -14.67 12.51
CA PHE A 197 -4.58 -13.22 12.60
C PHE A 197 -5.85 -12.43 12.25
N VAL A 198 -6.68 -12.90 11.32
CA VAL A 198 -8.01 -12.31 11.05
C VAL A 198 -8.85 -12.33 12.32
N ALA A 199 -8.96 -13.48 12.99
CA ALA A 199 -9.71 -13.60 14.24
C ALA A 199 -9.14 -12.70 15.36
N LEU A 200 -7.82 -12.58 15.47
CA LEU A 200 -7.18 -11.69 16.44
C LEU A 200 -7.44 -10.21 16.14
N VAL A 201 -7.39 -9.81 14.86
CA VAL A 201 -7.67 -8.43 14.43
C VAL A 201 -9.13 -8.06 14.74
N GLU A 202 -10.06 -9.00 14.58
CA GLU A 202 -11.48 -8.79 14.93
C GLU A 202 -11.70 -8.68 16.44
N ALA A 203 -10.94 -9.42 17.25
CA ALA A 203 -11.09 -9.45 18.70
C ALA A 203 -10.37 -8.30 19.42
N LEU A 204 -9.30 -7.76 18.84
CA LEU A 204 -8.44 -6.75 19.48
C LEU A 204 -8.91 -5.31 19.20
N PRO A 205 -8.70 -4.38 20.15
CA PRO A 205 -8.79 -2.95 19.86
C PRO A 205 -7.89 -2.59 18.67
N ARG A 206 -8.37 -1.71 17.80
CA ARG A 206 -7.73 -1.41 16.51
C ARG A 206 -6.26 -1.03 16.61
N GLU A 207 -5.88 -0.24 17.62
CA GLU A 207 -4.50 0.18 17.85
C GLU A 207 -3.60 -1.02 18.17
N LYS A 208 -4.11 -1.97 18.97
CA LYS A 208 -3.39 -3.21 19.30
C LYS A 208 -3.32 -4.14 18.10
N ALA A 209 -4.40 -4.28 17.33
CA ALA A 209 -4.43 -5.05 16.10
C ALA A 209 -3.41 -4.51 15.08
N MET A 210 -3.35 -3.18 14.91
CA MET A 210 -2.36 -2.52 14.06
C MET A 210 -0.92 -2.84 14.50
N HIS A 211 -0.62 -2.67 15.79
CA HIS A 211 0.70 -2.96 16.34
C HIS A 211 1.08 -4.43 16.15
N LEU A 212 0.17 -5.37 16.47
CA LEU A 212 0.36 -6.80 16.29
C LEU A 212 0.68 -7.16 14.84
N MET A 213 -0.11 -6.66 13.90
CA MET A 213 0.04 -6.94 12.47
C MET A 213 1.34 -6.36 11.90
N LEU A 214 1.72 -5.14 12.30
CA LEU A 214 3.00 -4.53 11.90
C LEU A 214 4.20 -5.28 12.47
N HIS A 215 4.12 -5.68 13.74
CA HIS A 215 5.17 -6.44 14.41
C HIS A 215 5.34 -7.82 13.75
N TRP A 216 4.23 -8.51 13.45
CA TRP A 216 4.26 -9.76 12.69
C TRP A 216 4.88 -9.56 11.30
N LYS A 217 4.43 -8.56 10.53
CA LYS A 217 4.92 -8.31 9.17
C LYS A 217 6.43 -8.06 9.10
N THR A 218 7.01 -7.52 10.16
CA THR A 218 8.43 -7.19 10.25
C THR A 218 9.28 -8.33 10.81
N HIS A 219 8.72 -9.21 11.64
CA HIS A 219 9.45 -10.27 12.36
C HIS A 219 9.17 -11.70 11.86
N SER A 220 8.14 -11.95 11.04
CA SER A 220 7.67 -13.29 10.66
C SER A 220 8.62 -14.12 9.80
N ARG A 221 9.88 -13.71 9.62
CA ARG A 221 10.82 -14.30 8.66
C ARG A 221 12.11 -14.87 9.22
N THR A 222 12.33 -14.80 10.51
CA THR A 222 13.41 -15.55 11.17
C THR A 222 12.96 -16.99 11.39
N TYR A 223 12.92 -17.79 10.30
CA TYR A 223 12.79 -19.26 10.38
C TYR A 223 14.18 -19.87 10.59
N ASP A 224 14.86 -19.50 11.67
CA ASP A 224 16.25 -19.92 11.92
C ASP A 224 16.36 -21.11 12.89
N ASP A 225 15.24 -21.59 13.46
CA ASP A 225 15.24 -22.67 14.43
C ASP A 225 14.88 -24.02 13.77
N ASP A 226 15.76 -25.01 13.89
CA ASP A 226 15.56 -26.38 13.37
C ASP A 226 14.26 -27.02 13.89
N LEU A 227 13.78 -26.56 15.05
CA LEU A 227 12.50 -26.99 15.64
C LEU A 227 11.29 -26.56 14.77
N GLU A 228 11.37 -25.43 14.09
CA GLU A 228 10.29 -24.85 13.28
C GLU A 228 10.10 -25.60 11.96
N LEU A 229 11.18 -26.15 11.40
CA LEU A 229 11.16 -26.96 10.17
C LEU A 229 10.59 -28.37 10.39
N CYS A 230 10.48 -28.82 11.64
CA CYS A 230 10.03 -30.18 11.98
C CYS A 230 8.51 -30.31 12.15
N VAL A 231 7.75 -29.21 12.05
CA VAL A 231 6.31 -29.16 12.27
C VAL A 231 5.56 -29.25 10.92
N ALA A 232 4.40 -29.91 10.89
CA ALA A 232 3.57 -30.03 9.68
C ALA A 232 3.18 -28.66 9.09
N GLU A 233 2.98 -27.66 9.96
CA GLU A 233 2.62 -26.29 9.58
C GLU A 233 3.56 -25.26 10.23
N PRO A 234 4.77 -25.03 9.67
CA PRO A 234 5.80 -24.18 10.27
C PRO A 234 5.32 -22.75 10.53
N GLN A 235 4.70 -22.10 9.54
CA GLN A 235 4.26 -20.72 9.69
C GLN A 235 3.15 -20.56 10.75
N LEU A 236 2.23 -21.53 10.84
CA LEU A 236 1.20 -21.52 11.89
C LEU A 236 1.82 -21.67 13.27
N HIS A 237 2.81 -22.54 13.42
CA HIS A 237 3.53 -22.72 14.67
C HIS A 237 4.20 -21.42 15.13
N VAL A 238 4.92 -20.75 14.22
CA VAL A 238 5.58 -19.46 14.48
C VAL A 238 4.54 -18.38 14.81
N ALA A 239 3.42 -18.35 14.08
CA ALA A 239 2.32 -17.42 14.35
C ALA A 239 1.75 -17.59 15.77
N LEU A 240 1.48 -18.84 16.19
CA LEU A 240 0.98 -19.13 17.53
C LEU A 240 1.99 -18.74 18.62
N ARG A 241 3.26 -19.10 18.42
CA ARG A 241 4.35 -18.74 19.34
C ARG A 241 4.46 -17.22 19.48
N PHE A 242 4.48 -16.51 18.35
CA PHE A 242 4.54 -15.06 18.32
C PHE A 242 3.38 -14.42 19.11
N VAL A 243 2.15 -14.88 18.89
CA VAL A 243 0.95 -14.37 19.59
C VAL A 243 1.05 -14.61 21.09
N LEU A 244 1.49 -15.80 21.51
CA LEU A 244 1.69 -16.13 22.93
C LEU A 244 2.78 -15.26 23.56
N GLU A 245 3.88 -15.01 22.85
CA GLU A 245 4.95 -14.12 23.31
C GLU A 245 4.45 -12.68 23.49
N GLN A 246 3.54 -12.19 22.64
CA GLN A 246 2.89 -10.89 22.85
C GLN A 246 2.04 -10.83 24.13
N THR A 247 1.61 -11.98 24.65
CA THR A 247 0.91 -12.08 25.95
C THR A 247 1.84 -12.34 27.13
N GLY A 248 3.15 -12.42 26.91
CA GLY A 248 4.15 -12.73 27.94
C GLY A 248 4.38 -14.23 28.15
N ILE A 249 3.81 -15.10 27.31
CA ILE A 249 4.00 -16.55 27.36
C ILE A 249 5.11 -16.92 26.38
N SER A 250 6.23 -17.43 26.89
CA SER A 250 7.31 -17.96 26.04
C SER A 250 7.20 -19.48 25.92
N ILE A 251 7.24 -19.98 24.68
CA ILE A 251 7.36 -21.41 24.41
C ILE A 251 8.83 -21.70 24.15
N GLY A 252 9.47 -22.43 25.06
CA GLY A 252 10.87 -22.85 24.96
C GLY A 252 11.03 -24.35 25.09
N TYR A 253 12.23 -24.83 24.79
CA TYR A 253 12.59 -26.22 25.01
C TYR A 253 12.55 -26.54 26.51
N HIS A 254 11.68 -27.48 26.91
CA HIS A 254 11.59 -27.91 28.29
C HIS A 254 12.42 -29.19 28.48
N PRO A 255 13.45 -29.19 29.34
CA PRO A 255 14.42 -30.29 29.44
C PRO A 255 13.82 -31.62 29.92
N LYS A 256 12.61 -31.60 30.49
CA LYS A 256 11.92 -32.81 31.02
C LYS A 256 10.65 -33.20 30.27
N LEU A 257 10.21 -32.40 29.29
CA LEU A 257 9.02 -32.73 28.49
C LEU A 257 9.51 -32.99 27.06
N PRO A 258 9.69 -34.26 26.66
CA PRO A 258 10.09 -34.54 25.30
C PRO A 258 8.93 -34.13 24.39
N TRP A 259 9.19 -33.19 23.48
CA TRP A 259 8.35 -32.95 22.31
C TRP A 259 8.39 -34.22 21.46
N ARG A 260 7.64 -35.25 21.86
CA ARG A 260 7.59 -36.51 21.14
C ARG A 260 6.80 -36.27 19.86
N LYS A 261 7.48 -36.41 18.73
CA LYS A 261 6.87 -36.71 17.43
C LYS A 261 5.87 -37.85 17.65
N VAL A 262 4.58 -37.57 17.51
CA VAL A 262 3.62 -38.64 17.23
C VAL A 262 3.98 -39.11 15.83
N LYS A 263 4.62 -40.27 15.75
CA LYS A 263 4.79 -40.95 14.47
C LYS A 263 3.40 -41.42 14.06
N GLU A 264 2.91 -40.93 12.93
CA GLU A 264 1.84 -41.61 12.17
C GLU A 264 2.29 -43.01 11.76
#